data_AF-G9KCX1-F1
#
_entry.id   AF-G9KCX1-F1
#
_cell.length_a   1.000
_cell.length_b   1.000
_cell.length_c   1.000
_cell.angle_alpha   90.00
_cell.angle_beta   90.00
_cell.angle_gamma   90.00
#
_symmetry.space_group_name_H-M   'P 1'
#
loop_
_entity.id
_entity.type
_entity.pdbx_description
1 polymer ?
#
loop_
_entity_poly.entity_id
_entity_poly.type
_entity_poly.pdbx_seq_one_letter_code
_entity_poly.pdbx_strand_id
1 'polypeptide(L)'
;MELLQVLRRGLQQVTGHGGLRGYLRVFFRANDVRVGTLVGEDKYGNKYYEDNKQFFGRHRWVIYTTEMNGKNTFWDVDGSMVPPEWHRWLHCMTDDPPT
;
A
#
# COMPACT_ATOMS: atom_id res chain seq x y z
N MET A 1 -22.35 -9.66 18.22
CA MET A 1 -22.90 -9.36 16.89
C MET A 1 -21.75 -9.15 15.92
N GLU A 2 -21.61 -9.99 14.90
CA GLU A 2 -20.57 -9.89 13.86
C GLU A 2 -20.48 -8.50 13.23
N LEU A 3 -21.63 -7.84 13.03
CA LEU A 3 -21.73 -6.49 12.49
C LEU A 3 -20.87 -5.47 13.26
N LEU A 4 -20.83 -5.54 14.59
CA LEU A 4 -20.04 -4.61 15.40
C LEU A 4 -18.53 -4.78 15.13
N GLN A 5 -18.08 -6.01 14.89
CA GLN A 5 -16.68 -6.27 14.54
C GLN A 5 -16.34 -5.76 13.14
N VAL A 6 -17.29 -5.85 12.20
CA VAL A 6 -17.13 -5.30 10.84
C VAL A 6 -17.03 -3.77 10.89
N LEU A 7 -17.91 -3.10 11.65
CA LEU A 7 -17.85 -1.65 11.85
C LEU A 7 -16.55 -1.21 12.53
N ARG A 8 -16.11 -1.95 13.55
CA ARG A 8 -14.83 -1.69 14.22
C ARG A 8 -13.64 -1.80 13.26
N ARG A 9 -13.64 -2.80 12.37
CA ARG A 9 -12.62 -2.96 11.33
C ARG A 9 -12.63 -1.78 10.35
N GLY A 10 -13.80 -1.30 9.93
CA GLY A 10 -13.92 -0.10 9.08
C GLY A 10 -13.37 1.16 9.75
N LEU A 11 -13.71 1.39 11.02
CA LEU A 11 -13.15 2.50 11.80
C LEU A 11 -11.61 2.39 11.95
N GLN A 12 -11.11 1.17 12.17
CA GLN A 12 -9.68 0.89 12.23
C GLN A 12 -8.96 1.22 10.92
N GLN A 13 -9.59 1.01 9.76
CA GLN A 13 -9.03 1.42 8.47
C GLN A 13 -8.89 2.94 8.37
N VAL A 14 -9.91 3.69 8.82
CA VAL A 14 -9.83 5.17 8.84
C VAL A 14 -8.69 5.64 9.74
N THR A 15 -8.57 5.07 10.94
CA THR A 15 -7.47 5.44 11.86
C THR A 15 -6.11 4.97 11.36
N GLY A 16 -6.04 3.80 10.72
CA GLY A 16 -4.79 3.20 10.22
C GLY A 16 -4.17 3.98 9.07
N HIS A 17 -4.97 4.73 8.31
CA HIS A 17 -4.48 5.67 7.29
C HIS A 17 -4.18 7.08 7.82
N GLY A 18 -4.15 7.27 9.15
CA GLY A 18 -3.90 8.59 9.75
C GLY A 18 -5.11 9.53 9.74
N GLY A 19 -6.31 8.96 9.85
CA GLY A 19 -7.58 9.70 9.90
C GLY A 19 -8.22 9.92 8.53
N LEU A 20 -9.32 10.67 8.51
CA LEU A 20 -10.19 10.81 7.34
C LEU A 20 -9.47 11.34 6.09
N ARG A 21 -8.55 12.28 6.25
CA ARG A 21 -7.78 12.84 5.13
C ARG A 21 -6.89 11.79 4.46
N GLY A 22 -6.19 10.98 5.25
CA GLY A 22 -5.34 9.91 4.72
C GLY A 22 -6.17 8.77 4.13
N TYR A 23 -7.29 8.42 4.77
CA TYR A 23 -8.26 7.47 4.25
C TYR A 23 -8.79 7.89 2.86
N LEU A 24 -9.22 9.14 2.69
CA LEU A 24 -9.69 9.64 1.40
C LEU A 24 -8.56 9.69 0.37
N ARG A 25 -7.34 10.05 0.78
CA ARG A 25 -6.17 10.07 -0.09
C ARG A 25 -5.87 8.68 -0.66
N VAL A 26 -5.85 7.64 0.17
CA VAL A 26 -5.60 6.27 -0.32
C VAL A 26 -6.79 5.77 -1.13
N PHE A 27 -8.02 6.07 -0.71
CA PHE A 27 -9.23 5.67 -1.43
C PHE A 27 -9.22 6.18 -2.88
N PHE A 28 -8.96 7.47 -3.09
CA PHE A 28 -8.95 8.05 -4.44
C PHE A 28 -7.70 7.70 -5.27
N ARG A 29 -6.57 7.34 -4.65
CA ARG A 29 -5.35 6.97 -5.39
C ARG A 29 -5.24 5.48 -5.70
N ALA A 30 -5.67 4.63 -4.77
CA ALA A 30 -5.50 3.18 -4.84
C ALA A 30 -6.82 2.43 -5.11
N ASN A 31 -7.97 3.11 -5.06
CA ASN A 31 -9.30 2.49 -5.11
C ASN A 31 -9.47 1.39 -4.04
N ASP A 32 -8.72 1.49 -2.95
CA ASP A 32 -8.70 0.56 -1.83
C ASP A 32 -8.33 1.32 -0.54
N VAL A 33 -8.74 0.78 0.60
CA VAL A 33 -8.54 1.33 1.95
C VAL A 33 -7.99 0.28 2.91
N ARG A 34 -7.56 -0.88 2.41
CA ARG A 34 -6.86 -1.87 3.22
C ARG A 34 -5.65 -1.27 3.93
N VAL A 35 -5.42 -1.75 5.14
CA VAL A 35 -4.25 -1.42 5.95
C VAL A 35 -3.37 -2.64 6.04
N GLY A 36 -2.07 -2.44 6.12
CA GLY A 36 -1.07 -3.51 6.23
C GLY A 36 0.14 -3.03 7.01
N THR A 37 1.01 -3.96 7.34
CA THR A 37 2.30 -3.65 7.94
C THR A 37 3.18 -3.00 6.87
N LEU A 38 3.77 -1.84 7.18
CA LEU A 38 4.77 -1.21 6.31
C LEU A 38 6.04 -2.05 6.36
N VAL A 39 6.39 -2.69 5.24
CA VAL A 39 7.60 -3.52 5.10
C VAL A 39 8.81 -2.64 4.81
N GLY A 40 8.64 -1.63 3.96
CA GLY A 40 9.71 -0.68 3.69
C GLY A 40 9.28 0.44 2.75
N GLU A 41 10.21 1.36 2.52
CA GLU A 41 10.08 2.49 1.62
C GLU A 41 11.34 2.52 0.73
N ASP A 42 11.16 2.63 -0.58
CA ASP A 42 12.30 2.76 -1.48
C ASP A 42 12.86 4.19 -1.50
N LYS A 43 13.96 4.38 -2.23
CA LYS A 43 14.59 5.70 -2.39
C LYS A 43 13.72 6.76 -3.10
N TYR A 44 12.62 6.34 -3.74
CA TYR A 44 11.69 7.22 -4.45
C TYR A 44 10.47 7.59 -3.60
N GLY A 45 10.29 6.96 -2.44
CA GLY A 45 9.14 7.14 -1.56
C GLY A 45 7.95 6.22 -1.87
N ASN A 46 8.13 5.18 -2.69
CA ASN A 46 7.14 4.13 -2.82
C ASN A 46 7.12 3.31 -1.53
N LYS A 47 5.93 3.10 -0.97
CA LYS A 47 5.74 2.40 0.30
C LYS A 47 5.17 1.00 0.07
N TYR A 48 5.86 0.00 0.60
CA TYR A 48 5.54 -1.41 0.40
C TYR A 48 4.90 -1.99 1.66
N TYR A 49 3.76 -2.65 1.48
CA TYR A 49 2.93 -3.15 2.58
C TYR A 49 2.62 -4.62 2.44
N GLU A 50 2.48 -5.29 3.58
CA GLU A 50 2.07 -6.69 3.66
C GLU A 50 0.90 -6.92 4.63
N ASP A 51 -0.01 -7.83 4.27
CA ASP A 51 -1.02 -8.43 5.14
C ASP A 51 -1.25 -9.91 4.74
N ASN A 52 -0.58 -10.82 5.45
CA ASN A 52 -0.66 -12.28 5.22
C ASN A 52 -2.03 -12.89 5.57
N LYS A 53 -2.98 -12.09 6.10
CA LYS A 53 -4.37 -12.51 6.25
C LYS A 53 -5.16 -12.38 4.94
N GLN A 54 -4.68 -11.57 4.00
CA GLN A 54 -5.24 -11.51 2.65
C GLN A 54 -4.83 -12.75 1.85
N PHE A 55 -5.63 -13.08 0.85
CA PHE A 55 -5.29 -14.14 -0.08
C PHE A 55 -4.09 -13.76 -0.98
N PHE A 56 -3.45 -14.78 -1.56
CA PHE A 56 -2.32 -14.61 -2.46
C PHE A 56 -2.66 -13.66 -3.63
N GLY A 57 -1.76 -12.75 -3.94
CA GLY A 57 -1.98 -11.65 -4.90
C GLY A 57 -2.56 -10.36 -4.30
N ARG A 58 -3.14 -10.39 -3.09
CA ARG A 58 -3.52 -9.16 -2.34
C ARG A 58 -2.70 -8.91 -1.09
N HIS A 59 -2.01 -9.95 -0.59
CA HIS A 59 -1.17 -9.88 0.60
C HIS A 59 0.01 -8.90 0.50
N ARG A 60 0.52 -8.55 -0.69
CA ARG A 60 1.58 -7.55 -0.88
C ARG A 60 1.13 -6.45 -1.83
N TRP A 61 1.46 -5.20 -1.53
CA TRP A 61 1.16 -4.08 -2.43
C TRP A 61 2.07 -2.89 -2.22
N VAL A 62 2.01 -1.96 -3.18
CA VAL A 62 2.73 -0.69 -3.14
C VAL A 62 1.75 0.47 -3.13
N ILE A 63 2.05 1.49 -2.33
CA ILE A 63 1.47 2.83 -2.46
C ILE A 63 2.54 3.70 -3.12
N TYR A 64 2.31 4.03 -4.38
CA TYR A 64 3.27 4.80 -5.17
C TYR A 64 3.49 6.20 -4.60
N THR A 65 4.72 6.68 -4.76
CA THR A 65 5.10 8.06 -4.45
C THR A 65 4.26 9.07 -5.24
N THR A 66 4.18 10.30 -4.75
CA THR A 66 3.48 11.39 -5.44
C THR A 66 4.36 12.15 -6.42
N GLU A 67 5.67 11.95 -6.36
CA GLU A 67 6.61 12.48 -7.33
C GLU A 67 7.76 11.50 -7.51
N MET A 68 8.12 11.22 -8.76
CA MET A 68 9.27 10.37 -9.09
C MET A 68 10.05 11.00 -10.24
N ASN A 69 11.36 11.16 -10.06
CA ASN A 69 12.27 11.71 -11.08
C ASN A 69 11.81 13.07 -11.66
N GLY A 70 11.23 13.94 -10.81
CA GLY A 70 10.73 15.26 -11.21
C GLY A 70 9.36 15.24 -11.93
N LYS A 71 8.74 14.06 -12.09
CA LYS A 71 7.36 13.94 -12.59
C LYS A 71 6.39 13.83 -11.42
N ASN A 72 5.33 14.64 -11.44
CA ASN A 72 4.21 14.48 -10.52
C ASN A 72 3.44 13.18 -10.85
N THR A 73 3.47 12.23 -9.93
CA THR A 73 2.82 10.92 -10.01
C THR A 73 1.72 10.78 -8.97
N PHE A 74 1.14 11.91 -8.52
CA PHE A 74 0.04 11.88 -7.58
C PHE A 74 -1.15 11.08 -8.15
N TRP A 75 -1.50 11.33 -9.41
CA TRP A 75 -2.54 10.62 -10.16
C TRP A 75 -1.99 9.68 -11.23
N ASP A 76 -0.87 10.07 -11.87
CA ASP A 76 -0.24 9.31 -12.94
C ASP A 76 0.71 8.24 -12.39
N VAL A 77 0.16 7.30 -11.63
CA VAL A 77 0.89 6.13 -11.11
C VAL A 77 1.12 5.11 -12.23
N ASP A 78 2.27 4.44 -12.20
CA ASP A 78 2.66 3.45 -13.20
C ASP A 78 3.35 2.26 -12.52
N GLY A 79 3.08 1.04 -13.01
CA GLY A 79 3.71 -0.20 -12.55
C GLY A 79 5.22 -0.22 -12.78
N SER A 80 5.71 0.49 -13.79
CA SER A 80 7.14 0.60 -14.09
C SER A 80 7.93 1.44 -13.06
N MET A 81 7.25 2.11 -12.13
CA MET A 81 7.87 2.94 -11.08
C MET A 81 8.52 2.12 -9.96
N VAL A 82 8.22 0.81 -9.88
CA VAL A 82 8.81 -0.08 -8.86
C VAL A 82 10.25 -0.40 -9.26
N PRO A 83 11.25 -0.12 -8.39
CA PRO A 83 12.63 -0.43 -8.71
C PRO A 83 12.89 -1.95 -8.66
N PRO A 84 13.93 -2.46 -9.35
CA PRO A 84 14.15 -3.89 -9.53
C PRO A 84 14.27 -4.69 -8.22
N GLU A 85 14.87 -4.10 -7.19
CA GLU A 85 15.04 -4.70 -5.87
C GLU A 85 13.70 -5.01 -5.20
N TRP A 86 12.72 -4.11 -5.32
CA TRP A 86 11.38 -4.28 -4.77
C TRP A 86 10.45 -5.05 -5.71
N HIS A 87 10.73 -5.05 -7.01
CA HIS A 87 9.97 -5.79 -8.02
C HIS A 87 9.94 -7.29 -7.69
N ARG A 88 11.08 -7.87 -7.28
CA ARG A 88 11.15 -9.29 -6.91
C ARG A 88 10.19 -9.64 -5.76
N TRP A 89 10.20 -8.83 -4.70
CA TRP A 89 9.35 -9.06 -3.52
C TRP A 89 7.87 -8.82 -3.82
N LEU A 90 7.55 -7.72 -4.52
CA LEU A 90 6.18 -7.36 -4.88
C LEU A 90 5.53 -8.40 -5.81
N HIS A 91 6.30 -8.95 -6.76
CA HIS A 91 5.85 -10.01 -7.67
C HIS A 91 6.05 -11.42 -7.10
N CYS A 92 6.30 -11.56 -5.80
CA CYS A 92 6.39 -12.86 -5.12
C CYS A 92 7.43 -13.81 -5.73
N MET A 93 8.52 -13.25 -6.30
CA MET A 93 9.67 -14.03 -6.76
C MET A 93 10.57 -14.46 -5.59
N THR A 94 10.43 -13.80 -4.45
CA THR A 94 11.16 -14.04 -3.20
C THR A 94 10.27 -13.62 -2.02
N ASP A 95 10.46 -14.25 -0.88
CA ASP A 95 9.81 -13.84 0.37
C ASP A 95 10.53 -12.70 1.07
N ASP A 96 11.84 -12.60 0.84
CA ASP A 96 12.68 -11.58 1.48
C ASP A 96 12.55 -10.22 0.78
N PRO A 97 12.20 -9.13 1.51
CA PRO A 97 12.27 -7.78 0.98
C PRO A 97 13.74 -7.31 0.85
N PRO A 98 14.03 -6.30 0.02
CA PRO A 98 15.38 -5.79 -0.19
C PRO A 98 15.91 -4.87 0.94
N THR A 99 15.15 -4.73 2.03
CA THR A 99 15.45 -3.87 3.20
C THR A 99 16.62 -4.37 4.03
#